data_AF-A0A2E0LI92-F1
#
_entry.id   AF-A0A2E0LI92-F1
#
_cell.length_a   1.000
_cell.length_b   1.000
_cell.length_c   1.000
_cell.angle_alpha   90.00
_cell.angle_beta   90.00
_cell.angle_gamma   90.00
#
_symmetry.space_group_name_H-M   'P 1'
#
loop_
_entity.id
_entity.type
_entity.pdbx_description
1 polymer ?
#
loop_
_entity_poly.entity_id
_entity_poly.type
_entity_poly.pdbx_seq_one_letter_code
_entity_poly.pdbx_strand_id
1 'polypeptide(L)'
;MLAVTLCLITLALPVRAVDATAAVAANFAAAMDRLVPAFEQTSGYRLTVVLGSSGKLAAQIQQGAPFDIFLSADIERPAALQAAGFAVPDSRFTYALGRLVLWSADPQAFSDGPAYLAAGRFRHLAIANPALAPYG
;
A
#
# COMPACT_ATOMS: atom_id res chain seq x y z
N MET A 1 -36.80 -29.21 -47.74
CA MET A 1 -35.51 -28.64 -47.31
C MET A 1 -35.79 -27.45 -46.41
N LEU A 2 -35.77 -27.65 -45.08
CA LEU A 2 -36.04 -26.60 -44.11
C LEU A 2 -34.70 -25.96 -43.72
N ALA A 3 -34.47 -24.72 -44.11
CA ALA A 3 -33.28 -23.96 -43.74
C ALA A 3 -33.46 -23.44 -42.31
N VAL A 4 -32.72 -24.01 -41.36
CA VAL A 4 -32.65 -23.53 -39.98
C VAL A 4 -31.53 -22.50 -39.92
N THR A 5 -31.90 -21.22 -39.97
CA THR A 5 -30.96 -20.11 -39.74
C THR A 5 -30.67 -20.01 -38.24
N LEU A 6 -29.51 -20.48 -37.83
CA LEU A 6 -29.00 -20.38 -36.46
C LEU A 6 -28.56 -18.93 -36.19
N CYS A 7 -29.39 -18.17 -35.47
CA CYS A 7 -29.07 -16.83 -35.02
C CYS A 7 -28.02 -16.92 -33.89
N LEU A 8 -26.77 -16.52 -34.19
CA LEU A 8 -25.70 -16.40 -33.21
C LEU A 8 -25.99 -15.21 -32.28
N ILE A 9 -26.63 -15.47 -31.14
CA ILE A 9 -26.76 -14.49 -30.07
C ILE A 9 -25.39 -14.34 -29.42
N THR A 10 -24.65 -13.30 -29.79
CA THR A 10 -23.47 -12.86 -29.05
C THR A 10 -23.91 -12.40 -27.67
N LEU A 11 -23.70 -13.25 -26.65
CA LEU A 11 -23.82 -12.85 -25.24
C LEU A 11 -22.77 -11.76 -24.97
N ALA A 12 -23.20 -10.49 -24.99
CA ALA A 12 -22.41 -9.40 -24.45
C ALA A 12 -22.36 -9.58 -22.93
N LEU A 13 -21.29 -10.22 -22.43
CA LEU A 13 -21.01 -10.24 -21.00
C LEU A 13 -20.87 -8.78 -20.54
N PRO A 14 -21.62 -8.33 -19.53
CA PRO A 14 -21.42 -7.00 -18.98
C PRO A 14 -19.99 -6.93 -18.47
N VAL A 15 -19.21 -5.99 -19.00
CA VAL A 15 -17.89 -5.67 -18.45
C VAL A 15 -18.14 -5.13 -17.04
N ARG A 16 -17.82 -5.91 -16.02
CA ARG A 16 -17.89 -5.42 -14.65
C ARG A 16 -16.73 -4.46 -14.48
N ALA A 17 -17.00 -3.27 -13.93
CA ALA A 17 -15.94 -2.42 -13.43
C ALA A 17 -15.07 -3.27 -12.49
N VAL A 18 -13.79 -3.43 -12.83
CA VAL A 18 -12.85 -4.17 -12.00
C VAL A 18 -12.53 -3.25 -10.83
N ASP A 19 -13.08 -3.57 -9.67
CA ASP A 19 -12.67 -2.95 -8.42
C ASP A 19 -11.27 -3.47 -8.07
N ALA A 20 -10.31 -2.58 -7.82
CA ALA A 20 -8.95 -2.95 -7.43
C ALA A 20 -8.79 -2.84 -5.91
N THR A 21 -7.98 -3.72 -5.32
CA THR A 21 -7.63 -3.69 -3.90
C THR A 21 -6.14 -3.42 -3.72
N ALA A 22 -5.81 -2.30 -3.06
CA ALA A 22 -4.45 -1.91 -2.72
C ALA A 22 -4.13 -2.19 -1.25
N ALA A 23 -3.14 -3.04 -0.99
CA ALA A 23 -2.48 -3.16 0.30
C ALA A 23 -1.45 -2.04 0.45
N VAL A 24 -1.68 -1.12 1.39
CA VAL A 24 -0.90 0.11 1.53
C VAL A 24 -0.31 0.25 2.94
N ALA A 25 0.98 0.54 2.99
CA ALA A 25 1.66 0.83 4.23
C ALA A 25 1.05 2.06 4.94
N ALA A 26 0.83 1.96 6.25
CA ALA A 26 0.09 2.96 7.02
C ALA A 26 0.69 4.38 6.97
N ASN A 27 2.00 4.51 6.75
CA ASN A 27 2.67 5.81 6.56
C ASN A 27 2.17 6.58 5.33
N PHE A 28 1.55 5.88 4.36
CA PHE A 28 1.04 6.47 3.12
C PHE A 28 -0.47 6.74 3.13
N ALA A 29 -1.15 6.50 4.26
CA ALA A 29 -2.61 6.65 4.39
C ALA A 29 -3.11 8.05 3.97
N ALA A 30 -2.50 9.11 4.51
CA ALA A 30 -2.91 10.48 4.20
C ALA A 30 -2.72 10.87 2.72
N ALA A 31 -1.76 10.23 2.03
CA ALA A 31 -1.60 10.41 0.58
C ALA A 31 -2.71 9.66 -0.18
N MET A 32 -3.05 8.44 0.25
CA MET A 32 -4.16 7.68 -0.32
C MET A 32 -5.51 8.39 -0.20
N ASP A 33 -5.77 9.08 0.90
CA ASP A 33 -7.00 9.87 1.08
C ASP A 33 -7.21 10.91 -0.04
N ARG A 34 -6.11 11.38 -0.65
CA ARG A 34 -6.13 12.32 -1.79
C ARG A 34 -6.07 11.61 -3.13
N LEU A 35 -5.31 10.52 -3.23
CA LEU A 35 -5.10 9.80 -4.48
C LEU A 35 -6.32 8.96 -4.89
N VAL A 36 -7.05 8.37 -3.94
CA VAL A 36 -8.21 7.52 -4.25
C VAL A 36 -9.28 8.33 -5.00
N PRO A 37 -9.80 9.47 -4.50
CA PRO A 37 -10.83 10.21 -5.24
C PRO A 37 -10.36 10.66 -6.64
N ALA A 38 -9.11 11.10 -6.76
CA ALA A 38 -8.54 11.53 -8.03
C ALA A 38 -8.42 10.36 -9.02
N PHE A 39 -7.98 9.19 -8.56
CA PHE A 39 -7.90 7.97 -9.36
C PHE A 39 -9.28 7.51 -9.82
N GLU A 40 -10.26 7.45 -8.91
CA GLU A 40 -11.61 6.99 -9.23
C GLU A 40 -12.31 7.94 -10.22
N GLN A 41 -12.14 9.24 -10.04
CA GLN A 41 -12.69 10.25 -10.96
C GLN A 41 -12.05 10.18 -12.36
N THR A 42 -10.75 9.93 -12.44
CA THR A 42 -10.01 9.93 -13.72
C THR A 42 -10.19 8.62 -14.48
N SER A 43 -10.22 7.49 -13.78
CA SER A 43 -10.20 6.16 -14.39
C SER A 43 -11.58 5.53 -14.53
N GLY A 44 -12.54 5.91 -13.68
CA GLY A 44 -13.84 5.26 -13.55
C GLY A 44 -13.81 3.91 -12.82
N TYR A 45 -12.66 3.45 -12.35
CA TYR A 45 -12.52 2.26 -11.50
C TYR A 45 -12.61 2.62 -10.03
N ARG A 46 -13.09 1.69 -9.19
CA ARG A 46 -13.03 1.84 -7.73
C ARG A 46 -11.73 1.28 -7.18
N LEU A 47 -11.22 1.93 -6.13
CA LEU A 47 -10.00 1.49 -5.44
C LEU A 47 -10.28 1.28 -3.95
N THR A 48 -10.29 0.02 -3.51
CA THR A 48 -10.35 -0.34 -2.10
C THR A 48 -8.95 -0.31 -1.51
N VAL A 49 -8.76 0.41 -0.40
CA VAL A 49 -7.46 0.50 0.29
C VAL A 49 -7.49 -0.29 1.59
N VAL A 50 -6.53 -1.19 1.77
CA VAL A 50 -6.29 -1.93 3.01
C VAL A 50 -5.00 -1.42 3.64
N LEU A 51 -5.12 -0.76 4.78
CA LEU A 51 -3.98 -0.19 5.50
C LEU A 51 -3.37 -1.20 6.50
N GLY A 52 -2.04 -1.22 6.57
CA GLY A 52 -1.31 -2.06 7.51
C GLY A 52 0.17 -1.74 7.57
N SER A 53 0.94 -2.46 8.39
CA SER A 53 2.40 -2.41 8.31
C SER A 53 2.87 -3.18 7.07
N SER A 54 3.96 -2.73 6.45
CA SER A 54 4.52 -3.38 5.26
C SER A 54 4.82 -4.86 5.48
N GLY A 55 5.35 -5.22 6.65
CA GLY A 55 5.60 -6.62 7.00
C GLY A 55 4.33 -7.47 7.14
N LYS A 56 3.28 -6.92 7.75
CA LYS A 56 2.01 -7.64 7.88
C LYS A 56 1.34 -7.87 6.52
N LEU A 57 1.30 -6.83 5.68
CA LEU A 57 0.71 -6.90 4.35
C LEU A 57 1.51 -7.84 3.45
N ALA A 58 2.85 -7.80 3.49
CA ALA A 58 3.69 -8.74 2.75
C ALA A 58 3.45 -10.19 3.18
N ALA A 59 3.33 -10.45 4.48
CA ALA A 59 3.00 -11.78 4.99
C ALA A 59 1.61 -12.25 4.51
N GLN A 60 0.63 -11.35 4.48
CA GLN A 60 -0.70 -11.67 3.93
C GLN A 60 -0.64 -12.00 2.43
N ILE A 61 0.13 -11.27 1.63
CA ILE A 61 0.36 -11.58 0.21
C ILE A 61 0.95 -12.98 0.04
N GLN A 62 1.98 -13.32 0.82
CA GLN A 62 2.61 -14.65 0.79
C GLN A 62 1.64 -15.77 1.21
N GLN A 63 0.67 -15.45 2.05
CA GLN A 63 -0.40 -16.35 2.48
C GLN A 63 -1.58 -16.43 1.49
N GLY A 64 -1.49 -15.74 0.34
CA GLY A 64 -2.50 -15.78 -0.71
C GLY A 64 -3.61 -14.73 -0.59
N ALA A 65 -3.42 -13.67 0.21
CA ALA A 65 -4.35 -12.55 0.21
C ALA A 65 -4.37 -11.89 -1.19
N PRO A 66 -5.55 -11.71 -1.80
CA PRO A 66 -5.68 -11.31 -3.20
C PRO A 66 -5.62 -9.78 -3.35
N PHE A 67 -4.44 -9.19 -3.17
CA PHE A 67 -4.22 -7.76 -3.44
C PHE A 67 -3.73 -7.54 -4.87
N ASP A 68 -4.26 -6.52 -5.53
CA ASP A 68 -3.85 -6.13 -6.89
C ASP A 68 -2.63 -5.19 -6.87
N ILE A 69 -2.51 -4.38 -5.81
CA ILE A 69 -1.45 -3.39 -5.64
C ILE A 69 -0.86 -3.54 -4.24
N PHE A 70 0.47 -3.50 -4.14
CA PHE A 70 1.17 -3.44 -2.86
C PHE A 70 2.09 -2.20 -2.80
N LEU A 71 1.76 -1.26 -1.91
CA LEU A 71 2.57 -0.07 -1.63
C LEU A 71 3.28 -0.23 -0.28
N SER A 72 4.54 -0.67 -0.33
CA SER A 72 5.40 -0.83 0.85
C SER A 72 6.09 0.46 1.25
N ALA A 73 6.40 0.59 2.54
CA ALA A 73 7.19 1.68 3.11
C ALA A 73 8.72 1.45 2.96
N ASP A 74 9.11 0.36 2.31
CA ASP A 74 10.50 -0.07 2.09
C ASP A 74 10.67 -0.75 0.72
N ILE A 75 11.92 -0.98 0.31
CA ILE A 75 12.25 -1.61 -0.98
C ILE A 75 12.41 -3.12 -0.87
N GLU A 76 12.75 -3.62 0.31
CA GLU A 76 13.14 -4.99 0.59
C GLU A 76 11.96 -5.94 0.43
N ARG A 77 10.78 -5.59 0.98
CA ARG A 77 9.60 -6.46 0.95
C ARG A 77 9.02 -6.60 -0.46
N PRO A 78 8.82 -5.54 -1.26
CA PRO A 78 8.42 -5.69 -2.66
C PRO A 78 9.43 -6.51 -3.48
N ALA A 79 10.74 -6.32 -3.26
CA ALA A 79 11.76 -7.10 -3.95
C ALA A 79 11.68 -8.59 -3.59
N ALA A 80 11.49 -8.92 -2.31
CA ALA A 80 11.32 -10.30 -1.86
C ALA A 80 10.06 -10.96 -2.45
N LEU A 81 8.93 -10.23 -2.50
CA LEU A 81 7.69 -10.73 -3.10
C LEU A 81 7.85 -10.99 -4.61
N GLN A 82 8.52 -10.08 -5.32
CA GLN A 82 8.83 -10.26 -6.74
C GLN A 82 9.72 -11.49 -6.97
N ALA A 83 10.79 -11.65 -6.18
CA ALA A 83 11.69 -12.81 -6.27
C ALA A 83 10.97 -14.13 -5.97
N ALA A 84 9.96 -14.11 -5.10
CA ALA A 84 9.13 -15.26 -4.76
C ALA A 84 7.94 -15.50 -5.72
N GLY A 85 7.80 -14.70 -6.78
CA GLY A 85 6.77 -14.89 -7.81
C GLY A 85 5.38 -14.35 -7.43
N PHE A 86 5.27 -13.54 -6.37
CA PHE A 86 4.01 -12.92 -5.95
C PHE A 86 3.72 -11.56 -6.63
N ALA A 87 4.63 -11.05 -7.44
CA ALA A 87 4.46 -9.79 -8.16
C ALA A 87 4.55 -9.97 -9.66
N VAL A 88 3.83 -9.13 -10.40
CA VAL A 88 3.96 -9.05 -11.87
C VAL A 88 5.40 -8.65 -12.22
N PRO A 89 6.09 -9.38 -13.12
CA PRO A 89 7.43 -9.01 -13.56
C PRO A 89 7.52 -7.55 -14.01
N ASP A 90 8.62 -6.88 -13.66
CA ASP A 90 8.92 -5.49 -14.04
C ASP A 90 7.90 -4.42 -13.60
N SER A 91 6.98 -4.75 -12.68
CA SER A 91 6.00 -3.80 -12.12
C SER A 91 6.51 -2.99 -10.93
N ARG A 92 7.65 -3.38 -10.33
CA ARG A 92 8.21 -2.72 -9.14
C ARG A 92 8.98 -1.46 -9.50
N PHE A 93 8.66 -0.36 -8.84
CA PHE A 93 9.42 0.88 -8.89
C PHE A 93 9.31 1.65 -7.56
N THR A 94 10.22 2.60 -7.34
CA THR A 94 10.16 3.50 -6.17
C THR A 94 9.16 4.62 -6.43
N TYR A 95 8.07 4.65 -5.68
CA TYR A 95 7.01 5.66 -5.84
C TYR A 95 7.17 6.88 -4.91
N ALA A 96 7.90 6.74 -3.81
CA ALA A 96 8.13 7.80 -2.84
C ALA A 96 9.43 7.59 -2.04
N LEU A 97 9.96 8.65 -1.45
CA LEU A 97 11.08 8.63 -0.52
C LEU A 97 10.65 9.16 0.84
N GLY A 98 10.96 8.38 1.89
CA GLY A 98 10.67 8.71 3.28
C GLY A 98 11.77 9.53 3.95
N ARG A 99 11.43 10.16 5.07
CA ARG A 99 12.40 10.76 6.01
C ARG A 99 11.99 10.42 7.43
N LEU A 100 12.94 9.98 8.25
CA LEU A 100 12.73 9.79 9.68
C LEU A 100 12.62 11.15 10.37
N VAL A 101 11.70 11.24 11.32
CA VAL A 101 11.47 12.43 12.13
C VAL A 101 11.26 12.03 13.58
N LEU A 102 11.73 12.89 14.48
CA LEU A 102 11.29 12.86 15.87
C LEU A 102 10.14 13.87 16.00
N TRP A 103 9.00 13.41 16.52
CA TRP A 103 7.80 14.23 16.66
C TRP A 103 7.37 14.34 18.11
N SER A 104 6.87 15.51 18.49
CA SER A 104 6.23 15.78 19.77
C SER A 104 4.99 16.63 19.54
N ALA A 105 3.96 16.41 20.35
CA ALA A 105 2.79 17.29 20.41
C ALA A 105 3.13 18.64 21.06
N ASP A 106 4.16 18.67 21.92
CA ASP A 106 4.71 19.90 22.49
C ASP A 106 5.78 20.48 21.55
N PRO A 107 5.53 21.64 20.93
CA PRO A 107 6.49 22.28 20.03
C PRO A 107 7.75 22.80 20.74
N GLN A 108 7.74 22.88 22.07
CA GLN A 108 8.88 23.29 22.90
C GLN A 108 9.64 22.09 23.49
N ALA A 109 9.24 20.85 23.18
CA ALA A 109 9.85 19.66 23.77
C ALA A 109 11.36 19.54 23.50
N PHE A 110 11.79 19.97 22.31
CA PHE A 110 13.19 20.00 21.93
C PHE A 110 13.43 20.96 20.76
N SER A 111 14.59 21.61 20.76
CA SER A 111 15.15 22.31 19.58
C SER A 111 16.18 21.46 18.85
N ASP A 112 16.76 20.46 19.53
CA ASP A 112 17.70 19.47 18.99
C ASP A 112 17.22 18.06 19.38
N GLY A 113 16.66 17.35 18.39
CA GLY A 113 16.11 16.00 18.59
C GLY A 113 17.15 14.95 18.98
N PRO A 114 18.29 14.82 18.26
CA PRO A 114 19.37 13.93 18.66
C PRO A 114 19.87 14.15 20.08
N ALA A 115 20.12 15.41 20.48
CA ALA A 115 20.55 15.71 21.84
C ALA A 115 19.46 15.35 22.88
N TYR A 116 18.20 15.62 22.56
CA TYR A 116 17.05 15.24 23.40
C TYR A 116 16.95 13.72 23.61
N LEU A 117 17.11 12.94 22.54
CA LEU A 117 17.11 11.47 22.60
C LEU A 117 18.30 10.95 23.41
N ALA A 118 19.50 11.47 23.17
CA ALA A 118 20.71 11.07 23.89
C ALA A 118 20.63 11.39 25.40
N ALA A 119 19.99 12.50 25.77
CA ALA A 119 19.79 12.88 27.16
C ALA A 119 18.81 11.97 27.91
N GLY A 120 17.92 11.27 27.21
CA GLY A 120 17.01 10.29 27.81
C GLY A 120 16.01 10.86 28.82
N ARG A 121 15.71 12.17 28.77
CA ARG A 121 14.88 12.87 29.77
C ARG A 121 13.37 12.75 29.55
N PHE A 122 12.95 12.00 28.54
CA PHE A 122 11.54 11.75 28.26
C PHE A 122 10.97 10.68 29.19
N ARG A 123 9.70 10.82 29.59
CA ARG A 123 8.99 9.79 30.37
C ARG A 123 8.58 8.59 29.50
N HIS A 124 8.21 8.85 28.25
CA HIS A 124 7.82 7.84 27.28
C HIS A 124 8.42 8.18 25.92
N LEU A 125 8.90 7.16 25.22
CA LEU A 125 9.28 7.20 23.82
C LEU A 125 8.55 6.06 23.12
N ALA A 126 7.87 6.36 22.02
CA ALA A 126 7.17 5.38 21.21
C ALA A 126 7.84 5.26 19.85
N ILE A 127 8.11 4.02 19.44
CA ILE A 127 8.54 3.64 18.10
C ILE A 127 7.63 2.51 17.60
N ALA A 128 7.47 2.39 16.28
CA ALA A 128 6.76 1.25 15.73
C ALA A 128 7.56 -0.04 15.94
N ASN A 129 6.95 -1.22 15.78
CA ASN A 129 7.71 -2.47 15.87
C ASN A 129 8.64 -2.61 14.64
N PRO A 130 9.98 -2.58 14.80
CA PRO A 130 10.93 -2.58 13.69
C PRO A 130 10.87 -3.86 12.84
N ALA A 131 10.39 -4.97 13.39
CA ALA A 131 10.21 -6.22 12.64
C ALA A 131 9.12 -6.10 11.55
N LEU A 132 8.17 -5.18 11.73
CA LEU A 132 6.98 -5.07 10.88
C LEU A 132 6.93 -3.75 10.11
N ALA A 133 7.40 -2.66 10.71
CA ALA A 133 7.27 -1.31 10.19
C ALA A 133 8.66 -0.70 9.94
N PRO A 134 8.98 -0.27 8.71
CA PRO A 134 10.30 0.27 8.37
C PRO A 134 10.74 1.53 9.14
N TYR A 135 9.77 2.25 9.73
CA TYR A 135 10.00 3.47 10.52
C TYR A 135 10.06 3.18 12.04
N GLY A 136 10.00 1.91 12.43
CA GLY A 136 10.16 1.46 13.81
C GLY A 136 11.61 1.22 14.19
#